data_AF-A0A2V5JLT4-F1
#
_entry.id   AF-A0A2V5JLT4-F1
#
_cell.length_a   1.000
_cell.length_b   1.000
_cell.length_c   1.000
_cell.angle_alpha   90.00
_cell.angle_beta   90.00
_cell.angle_gamma   90.00
#
_symmetry.space_group_name_H-M   'P 1'
#
loop_
_entity.id
_entity.type
_entity.pdbx_description
1 polymer ?
#
loop_
_entity_poly.entity_id
_entity_poly.type
_entity_poly.pdbx_seq_one_letter_code
_entity_poly.pdbx_strand_id
1 'polypeptide(L)'
;MVAKPYNAFTVENVEMTLLERPLFYIGDHYVTVLGLIAFAGFFAAGLLIARFLQSQFVRRFFSRFKIDTNFIAIVTTILSLASIIFFSVTAINAAGIPLPWDAPLPAIKLSLLQIFLLVALLIAVFWISSRTKHFLFSRLLADSGLDRSLQYAIA
;
A
#
# COMPACT_ATOMS: atom_id res chain seq x y z
N MET A 1 -38.97 -9.65 -49.17
CA MET A 1 -39.00 -10.06 -47.75
C MET A 1 -37.56 -10.28 -47.32
N VAL A 2 -37.00 -9.38 -46.50
CA VAL A 2 -35.60 -9.46 -46.04
C VAL A 2 -35.57 -10.34 -44.79
N ALA A 3 -34.84 -11.45 -44.84
CA ALA A 3 -34.67 -12.33 -43.69
C ALA A 3 -33.90 -11.60 -42.59
N LYS A 4 -34.50 -11.52 -41.39
CA LYS A 4 -33.87 -10.97 -40.19
C LYS A 4 -32.79 -11.95 -39.73
N PRO A 5 -31.51 -11.54 -39.60
CA PRO A 5 -30.48 -12.45 -39.11
C PRO A 5 -30.78 -12.77 -37.65
N TYR A 6 -31.00 -14.05 -37.35
CA TYR A 6 -31.06 -14.54 -35.98
C TYR A 6 -29.64 -14.50 -35.43
N ASN A 7 -29.36 -13.59 -34.50
CA ASN A 7 -28.11 -13.57 -33.76
C ASN A 7 -27.95 -14.94 -33.07
N ALA A 8 -26.88 -15.65 -33.40
CA ALA A 8 -26.55 -16.92 -32.77
C ALA A 8 -26.38 -16.68 -31.27
N PHE A 9 -27.28 -17.25 -30.48
CA PHE A 9 -27.21 -17.26 -29.03
C PHE A 9 -26.07 -18.19 -28.60
N THR A 10 -24.83 -17.70 -28.70
CA THR A 10 -23.64 -18.42 -28.24
C THR A 10 -23.59 -18.36 -26.71
N VAL A 11 -23.23 -19.48 -26.07
CA VAL A 11 -23.14 -19.63 -24.60
C VAL A 11 -22.27 -18.53 -23.98
N GLU A 12 -21.23 -18.09 -24.71
CA GLU A 12 -20.35 -16.98 -24.35
C GLU A 12 -21.11 -15.67 -24.07
N ASN A 13 -22.13 -15.34 -24.88
CA ASN A 13 -22.96 -14.15 -24.67
C ASN A 13 -23.85 -14.26 -23.42
N VAL A 14 -24.27 -15.47 -23.05
CA VAL A 14 -25.05 -15.73 -21.82
C VAL A 14 -24.18 -15.59 -20.58
N GLU A 15 -22.94 -16.08 -20.66
CA GLU A 15 -21.97 -15.94 -19.57
C GLU A 15 -21.54 -14.49 -19.36
N MET A 16 -21.22 -13.76 -20.44
CA MET A 16 -20.89 -12.32 -20.38
C MET A 16 -22.05 -11.50 -19.78
N THR A 17 -23.28 -11.76 -20.22
CA THR A 17 -24.46 -11.06 -19.70
C THR A 17 -24.80 -11.42 -18.25
N LEU A 18 -24.42 -12.60 -17.74
CA LEU A 18 -24.54 -12.96 -16.32
C LEU A 18 -23.45 -12.33 -15.46
N LEU A 19 -22.22 -12.24 -15.96
CA LEU A 19 -21.08 -11.60 -15.28
C LEU A 19 -21.28 -10.09 -15.10
N GLU A 20 -21.89 -9.44 -16.10
CA GLU A 20 -22.23 -8.00 -16.08
C GLU A 20 -23.58 -7.70 -15.42
N ARG A 21 -24.39 -8.73 -15.13
CA ARG A 21 -25.69 -8.53 -14.49
C ARG A 21 -25.49 -7.97 -13.08
N PRO A 22 -26.17 -6.87 -12.71
CA PRO A 22 -26.05 -6.32 -11.37
C PRO A 22 -26.57 -7.32 -10.33
N LEU A 23 -25.70 -7.78 -9.44
CA LEU A 23 -26.04 -8.77 -8.40
C LEU A 23 -26.53 -8.09 -7.12
N PHE A 24 -25.95 -6.94 -6.77
CA PHE A 24 -26.28 -6.17 -5.57
C PHE A 24 -26.31 -4.67 -5.86
N TYR A 25 -27.23 -3.96 -5.22
CA TYR A 25 -27.33 -2.51 -5.24
C TYR A 25 -26.93 -1.96 -3.88
N ILE A 26 -25.75 -1.34 -3.79
CA ILE A 26 -25.21 -0.80 -2.53
C ILE A 26 -24.88 0.68 -2.75
N GLY A 27 -25.59 1.56 -2.03
CA GLY A 27 -25.31 3.00 -2.05
C GLY A 27 -25.37 3.62 -3.46
N ASP A 28 -26.47 3.38 -4.19
CA ASP A 28 -26.73 3.91 -5.54
C ASP A 28 -25.88 3.31 -6.67
N HIS A 29 -24.99 2.36 -6.37
CA HIS A 29 -24.07 1.75 -7.32
C HIS A 29 -24.34 0.26 -7.54
N TYR A 30 -24.23 -0.17 -8.80
CA TYR A 30 -24.40 -1.55 -9.23
C TYR A 30 -23.10 -2.35 -9.04
N VAL A 31 -23.13 -3.33 -8.15
CA VAL A 31 -22.02 -4.27 -7.95
C VAL A 31 -22.28 -5.53 -8.78
N THR A 32 -21.41 -5.81 -9.75
CA THR A 32 -21.47 -6.98 -10.63
C THR A 32 -20.67 -8.15 -10.07
N VAL A 33 -20.91 -9.38 -10.56
CA VAL A 33 -20.08 -10.56 -10.21
C VAL A 33 -18.62 -10.31 -10.58
N LEU A 34 -18.39 -9.69 -11.74
CA LEU A 34 -17.06 -9.29 -12.20
C LEU A 34 -16.40 -8.31 -11.22
N GLY A 35 -17.15 -7.34 -10.70
CA GLY A 35 -16.66 -6.40 -9.69
C GLY A 35 -16.26 -7.08 -8.37
N LEU A 36 -16.99 -8.10 -7.94
CA LEU A 36 -16.66 -8.87 -6.73
C LEU A 36 -15.38 -9.71 -6.92
N ILE A 37 -15.20 -10.31 -8.10
CA ILE A 37 -13.97 -11.04 -8.45
C ILE A 37 -12.79 -10.07 -8.52
N ALA A 38 -12.97 -8.91 -9.14
CA ALA A 38 -11.94 -7.87 -9.18
C ALA A 38 -11.57 -7.39 -7.78
N PHE A 39 -12.55 -7.16 -6.91
CA PHE A 39 -12.33 -6.84 -5.50
C PHE A 39 -11.46 -7.89 -4.80
N ALA A 40 -11.85 -9.17 -4.90
CA ALA A 40 -11.12 -10.27 -4.27
C ALA A 40 -9.68 -10.38 -4.82
N GLY A 41 -9.50 -10.21 -6.13
CA GLY A 41 -8.19 -10.23 -6.79
C GLY A 41 -7.28 -9.11 -6.32
N PHE A 42 -7.74 -7.86 -6.34
CA PHE A 42 -6.96 -6.71 -5.88
C PHE A 42 -6.67 -6.79 -4.38
N PHE A 43 -7.64 -7.19 -3.57
CA PHE A 43 -7.43 -7.32 -2.13
C PHE A 43 -6.41 -8.43 -1.79
N ALA A 44 -6.51 -9.59 -2.45
CA ALA A 44 -5.54 -10.67 -2.28
C ALA A 44 -4.13 -10.25 -2.74
N ALA A 45 -4.03 -9.53 -3.87
CA ALA A 45 -2.76 -8.97 -4.33
C ALA A 45 -2.16 -8.00 -3.29
N GLY A 46 -2.98 -7.12 -2.71
CA GLY A 46 -2.56 -6.23 -1.63
C GLY A 46 -2.01 -6.96 -0.41
N LEU A 47 -2.68 -8.03 0.02
CA LEU A 47 -2.19 -8.87 1.13
C LEU A 47 -0.87 -9.58 0.81
N LEU A 48 -0.73 -10.11 -0.41
CA LEU A 48 0.51 -10.76 -0.85
C LEU A 48 1.67 -9.77 -0.90
N ILE A 49 1.44 -8.56 -1.42
CA ILE A 49 2.45 -7.51 -1.49
C ILE A 49 2.81 -7.01 -0.08
N ALA A 50 1.84 -6.82 0.80
CA ALA A 50 2.07 -6.48 2.20
C ALA A 50 2.95 -7.53 2.90
N ARG A 51 2.64 -8.82 2.72
CA ARG A 51 3.46 -9.94 3.22
C ARG A 51 4.86 -9.94 2.63
N PHE A 52 4.99 -9.64 1.34
CA PHE A 52 6.27 -9.57 0.66
C PHE A 52 7.14 -8.42 1.19
N LEU A 53 6.55 -7.24 1.43
CA LEU A 53 7.21 -6.09 2.03
C LEU A 53 7.76 -6.36 3.43
N GLN A 54 7.07 -7.20 4.21
CA GLN A 54 7.53 -7.61 5.54
C GLN A 54 8.57 -8.75 5.52
N SER A 55 8.89 -9.30 4.35
CA SER A 55 9.78 -10.45 4.21
C SER A 55 11.25 -10.14 4.58
N GLN A 56 11.98 -11.20 4.93
CA GLN A 56 13.42 -11.15 5.19
C GLN A 56 14.22 -10.67 3.97
N PHE A 57 13.70 -10.85 2.75
CA PHE A 57 14.32 -10.35 1.52
C PHE A 57 14.37 -8.83 1.50
N VAL A 58 13.22 -8.18 1.77
CA VAL A 58 13.12 -6.72 1.82
C VAL A 58 13.94 -6.17 2.97
N ARG A 59 13.91 -6.82 4.15
CA ARG A 59 14.79 -6.45 5.27
C ARG A 59 16.27 -6.51 4.90
N ARG A 60 16.71 -7.56 4.20
CA ARG A 60 18.11 -7.70 3.71
C ARG A 60 18.46 -6.67 2.65
N PHE A 61 17.52 -6.31 1.79
CA PHE A 61 17.74 -5.28 0.79
C PHE A 61 17.97 -3.91 1.45
N PHE A 62 17.12 -3.54 2.41
CA PHE A 62 17.27 -2.29 3.16
C PHE A 62 18.49 -2.28 4.08
N SER A 63 18.89 -3.42 4.66
CA SER A 63 20.08 -3.48 5.53
C SER A 63 21.38 -3.21 4.76
N ARG A 64 21.42 -3.44 3.44
CA ARG A 64 22.59 -3.08 2.60
C ARG A 64 22.85 -1.57 2.56
N PHE A 65 21.86 -0.74 2.88
CA PHE A 65 22.00 0.72 2.91
C PHE A 65 22.57 1.25 4.25
N LYS A 66 23.11 0.39 5.12
CA LYS A 66 23.58 0.74 6.49
C LYS A 66 22.49 1.42 7.34
N ILE A 67 21.25 0.97 7.18
CA ILE A 67 20.08 1.50 7.90
C ILE A 67 19.80 0.62 9.14
N ASP A 68 19.42 1.25 10.25
CA ASP A 68 19.10 0.58 11.52
C ASP A 68 17.94 -0.42 11.38
N THR A 69 18.04 -1.57 12.06
CA THR A 69 17.05 -2.65 11.98
C THR A 69 15.66 -2.22 12.48
N ASN A 70 15.59 -1.37 13.50
CA ASN A 70 14.31 -0.81 13.99
C ASN A 70 13.69 0.12 12.95
N PHE A 71 14.51 0.93 12.28
CA PHE A 71 14.02 1.80 11.21
C PHE A 71 13.45 0.98 10.04
N ILE A 72 14.15 -0.08 9.62
CA ILE A 72 13.66 -0.98 8.56
C ILE A 72 12.31 -1.59 8.97
N ALA A 73 12.15 -2.01 10.23
CA ALA A 73 10.88 -2.53 10.74
C ALA A 73 9.75 -1.49 10.66
N ILE A 74 10.01 -0.24 11.05
CA ILE A 74 9.02 0.85 10.98
C ILE A 74 8.61 1.10 9.52
N VAL A 75 9.57 1.30 8.62
CA VAL A 75 9.29 1.59 7.20
C VAL A 75 8.52 0.46 6.54
N THR A 76 8.95 -0.80 6.72
CA THR A 76 8.26 -1.96 6.13
C THR A 76 6.84 -2.12 6.68
N THR A 77 6.61 -1.78 7.95
CA THR A 77 5.27 -1.79 8.55
C THR A 77 4.37 -0.71 7.94
N ILE A 78 4.85 0.53 7.83
CA ILE A 78 4.08 1.63 7.21
C ILE A 78 3.79 1.32 5.74
N LEU A 79 4.79 0.84 5.00
CA LEU A 79 4.66 0.54 3.57
C LEU A 79 3.70 -0.64 3.33
N SER A 80 3.72 -1.64 4.22
CA SER A 80 2.75 -2.73 4.24
C SER A 80 1.33 -2.23 4.50
N LEU A 81 1.16 -1.32 5.48
CA LEU A 81 -0.15 -0.73 5.79
C LEU A 81 -0.67 0.11 4.61
N ALA A 82 0.21 0.92 4.00
CA ALA A 82 -0.11 1.71 2.82
C ALA A 82 -0.52 0.82 1.64
N SER A 83 0.18 -0.30 1.41
CA SER A 83 -0.20 -1.27 0.37
C SER A 83 -1.61 -1.82 0.60
N ILE A 84 -1.94 -2.24 1.83
CA ILE A 84 -3.28 -2.75 2.16
C ILE A 84 -4.35 -1.69 1.87
N ILE A 85 -4.15 -0.45 2.32
CA ILE A 85 -5.10 0.65 2.09
C ILE A 85 -5.25 0.91 0.59
N PHE A 86 -4.14 1.00 -0.16
CA PHE A 86 -4.15 1.28 -1.59
C PHE A 86 -4.94 0.23 -2.37
N PHE A 87 -4.64 -1.04 -2.11
CA PHE A 87 -5.29 -2.15 -2.78
C PHE A 87 -6.74 -2.32 -2.33
N SER A 88 -7.08 -1.98 -1.09
CA SER A 88 -8.47 -1.97 -0.62
C SER A 88 -9.31 -0.92 -1.35
N VAL A 89 -8.78 0.30 -1.52
CA VAL A 89 -9.49 1.36 -2.27
C VAL A 89 -9.61 0.97 -3.73
N THR A 90 -8.54 0.48 -4.34
CA THR A 90 -8.54 -0.01 -5.72
C THR A 90 -9.54 -1.14 -5.91
N ALA A 91 -9.63 -2.07 -4.96
CA ALA A 91 -10.59 -3.17 -4.96
C ALA A 91 -12.03 -2.66 -4.90
N ILE A 92 -12.33 -1.67 -4.04
CA ILE A 92 -13.67 -1.07 -3.94
C ILE A 92 -14.04 -0.34 -5.23
N ASN A 93 -13.09 0.39 -5.84
CA ASN A 93 -13.29 1.06 -7.11
C ASN A 93 -13.58 0.04 -8.23
N ALA A 94 -12.81 -1.04 -8.28
CA ALA A 94 -13.03 -2.14 -9.22
C ALA A 94 -14.35 -2.90 -8.98
N ALA A 95 -14.90 -2.84 -7.75
CA ALA A 95 -16.21 -3.41 -7.42
C ALA A 95 -17.40 -2.60 -7.99
N GLY A 96 -17.14 -1.44 -8.61
CA GLY A 96 -18.17 -0.57 -9.20
C GLY A 96 -18.62 0.57 -8.29
N ILE A 97 -17.96 0.78 -7.15
CA ILE A 97 -18.20 1.94 -6.27
C ILE A 97 -17.10 2.96 -6.55
N PRO A 98 -17.36 4.02 -7.35
CA PRO A 98 -16.36 5.01 -7.72
C PRO A 98 -16.00 5.83 -6.48
N LEU A 99 -14.91 5.44 -5.82
CA LEU A 99 -14.22 6.23 -4.82
C LEU A 99 -13.14 7.06 -5.53
N PRO A 100 -13.37 8.37 -5.75
CA PRO A 100 -12.41 9.19 -6.45
C PRO A 100 -11.21 9.45 -5.53
N TRP A 101 -10.00 9.17 -6.02
CA TRP A 101 -8.75 9.38 -5.27
C TRP A 101 -8.50 10.84 -4.90
N ASP A 102 -9.00 11.75 -5.76
CA ASP A 102 -8.81 13.19 -5.65
C ASP A 102 -9.99 13.88 -4.96
N ALA A 103 -11.10 13.17 -4.75
CA ALA A 103 -12.24 13.73 -4.02
C ALA A 103 -11.97 13.74 -2.51
N PRO A 104 -12.40 14.79 -1.80
CA PRO A 104 -12.39 14.80 -0.34
C PRO A 104 -13.32 13.71 0.18
N LEU A 105 -12.84 12.94 1.15
CA LEU A 105 -13.67 11.95 1.83
C LEU A 105 -14.83 12.66 2.56
N PRO A 106 -16.05 12.12 2.56
CA PRO A 106 -17.20 12.77 3.20
C PRO A 106 -17.02 13.02 4.71
N ALA A 107 -16.07 12.35 5.36
CA ALA A 107 -15.71 12.56 6.76
C ALA A 107 -14.49 13.47 6.98
N ILE A 108 -13.62 13.66 5.97
CA ILE A 108 -12.33 14.35 6.10
C ILE A 108 -12.10 15.19 4.86
N LYS A 109 -11.83 16.50 5.01
CA LYS A 109 -11.53 17.41 3.88
C LYS A 109 -10.22 17.09 3.13
N LEU A 110 -9.59 15.95 3.40
CA LEU A 110 -8.39 15.47 2.74
C LEU A 110 -8.77 14.45 1.67
N SER A 111 -8.14 14.55 0.50
CA SER A 111 -8.27 13.51 -0.52
C SER A 111 -7.49 12.26 -0.13
N LEU A 112 -7.88 11.12 -0.69
CA LEU A 112 -7.17 9.86 -0.48
C LEU A 112 -5.70 9.96 -0.91
N LEU A 113 -5.47 10.63 -2.04
CA LEU A 113 -4.13 10.92 -2.54
C LEU A 113 -3.32 11.77 -1.55
N GLN A 114 -3.93 12.80 -0.94
CA GLN A 114 -3.27 13.62 0.07
C GLN A 114 -2.90 12.82 1.32
N ILE A 115 -3.75 11.91 1.77
CA ILE A 115 -3.44 11.01 2.90
C ILE A 115 -2.22 10.15 2.54
N PHE A 116 -2.16 9.60 1.33
CA PHE A 116 -1.00 8.86 0.85
C PHE A 116 0.28 9.69 0.82
N LEU A 117 0.21 10.93 0.31
CA LEU A 117 1.34 11.86 0.30
C LEU A 117 1.81 12.22 1.71
N LEU A 118 0.89 12.39 2.66
CA LEU A 118 1.19 12.63 4.07
C LEU A 118 1.92 11.45 4.69
N VAL A 119 1.48 10.22 4.41
CA VAL A 119 2.16 9.01 4.87
C VAL A 119 3.56 8.91 4.24
N ALA A 120 3.69 9.16 2.94
CA ALA A 120 4.98 9.17 2.25
C ALA A 120 5.93 10.24 2.82
N LEU A 121 5.41 11.44 3.09
CA LEU A 121 6.14 12.53 3.71
C LEU A 121 6.60 12.16 5.12
N LEU A 122 5.73 11.53 5.93
CA LEU A 122 6.08 11.05 7.27
C LEU A 122 7.25 10.05 7.20
N ILE A 123 7.20 9.09 6.26
CA ILE A 123 8.30 8.14 6.02
C ILE A 123 9.59 8.88 5.64
N ALA A 124 9.51 9.85 4.72
CA ALA A 124 10.67 10.61 4.26
C ALA A 124 11.31 11.44 5.39
N VAL A 125 10.48 12.12 6.19
CA VAL A 125 10.92 12.89 7.36
C VAL A 125 11.58 11.96 8.39
N PHE A 126 10.98 10.81 8.69
CA PHE A 126 11.57 9.82 9.58
C PHE A 126 12.89 9.28 9.05
N TRP A 127 13.00 9.05 7.74
CA TRP A 127 14.22 8.57 7.09
C TRP A 127 15.37 9.56 7.24
N ILE A 128 15.11 10.82 6.94
CA ILE A 128 16.09 11.90 7.09
C ILE A 128 16.49 12.05 8.56
N SER A 129 15.52 12.05 9.48
CA SER A 129 15.77 12.17 10.92
C SER A 129 16.63 11.02 11.47
N SER A 130 16.32 9.77 11.08
CA SER A 130 17.06 8.59 11.52
C SER A 130 18.50 8.58 11.02
N ARG A 131 18.72 9.01 9.76
CA ARG A 131 20.07 9.08 9.17
C ARG A 131 20.93 10.14 9.85
N THR A 132 20.34 11.28 10.20
CA THR A 132 21.02 12.38 10.89
C THR A 132 21.42 12.01 12.32
N LYS A 133 20.54 11.34 13.08
CA LYS A 133 20.88 10.88 14.44
C LYS A 133 22.07 9.93 14.44
N HIS A 134 22.06 8.90 13.58
CA HIS A 134 23.17 7.95 13.50
C HIS A 134 24.48 8.66 13.10
N PHE A 135 24.42 9.62 12.18
CA PHE A 135 25.60 10.39 11.77
C PHE A 135 26.16 11.25 12.93
N LEU A 136 25.30 11.95 13.66
CA LEU A 136 25.71 12.80 14.78
C LEU A 136 26.27 11.99 15.96
N PHE A 137 25.64 10.87 16.33
CA PHE A 137 26.13 10.01 17.42
C PHE A 137 27.46 9.32 17.05
N SER A 138 27.60 8.84 15.81
CA SER A 138 28.83 8.18 15.38
C SER A 138 30.03 9.13 15.34
N ARG A 139 29.84 10.40 14.97
CA ARG A 139 30.91 11.42 15.05
C ARG A 139 31.18 11.87 16.47
N LEU A 140 30.14 12.23 17.24
CA LEU A 140 30.32 12.76 18.59
C LEU A 140 30.91 11.72 19.54
N LEU A 141 30.58 10.43 19.43
CA LEU A 141 31.14 9.37 20.27
C LEU A 141 32.52 8.88 19.80
N ALA A 142 32.78 8.88 18.48
CA ALA A 142 34.10 8.51 17.97
C ALA A 142 35.15 9.61 18.22
N ASP A 143 34.78 10.90 18.14
CA ASP A 143 35.69 12.01 18.46
C ASP A 143 35.86 12.24 19.96
N SER A 144 34.89 11.86 20.81
CA SER A 144 34.97 12.17 22.24
C SER A 144 35.91 11.26 23.03
N GLY A 145 36.47 10.20 22.44
CA GLY A 145 37.49 9.37 23.09
C GLY A 145 37.09 8.84 24.46
N LEU A 146 35.77 8.78 24.74
CA LEU A 146 35.21 8.55 26.07
C LEU A 146 35.50 7.13 26.57
N ASP A 147 35.60 6.18 25.64
CA ASP A 147 36.00 4.81 25.92
C ASP A 147 37.47 4.74 26.39
N ARG A 148 38.33 5.61 25.85
CA ARG A 148 39.74 5.73 26.23
C ARG A 148 39.91 6.44 27.57
N SER A 149 39.06 7.43 27.88
CA SER A 149 39.10 8.12 29.18
C SER A 149 38.46 7.30 30.31
N LEU A 150 37.44 6.48 30.03
CA LEU A 150 36.90 5.53 31.00
C LEU A 150 37.87 4.39 31.31
N GLN A 151 38.56 3.85 30.30
CA GLN A 151 39.63 2.87 30.54
C GLN A 151 40.79 3.44 31.38
N TYR A 152 41.09 4.74 31.25
CA TYR A 152 42.10 5.42 32.06
C TYR A 152 41.63 5.83 33.46
N ALA A 153 40.32 5.90 33.69
CA ALA A 153 39.74 6.22 35.00
C ALA A 153 39.51 4.97 35.87
N ILE A 154 39.54 3.78 35.27
CA ILE A 154 39.35 2.49 35.95
C ILE A 154 40.70 1.73 36.13
N ALA A 155 41.75 2.12 35.40
CA ALA A 155 43.13 1.64 35.58
C ALA A 155 43.89 2.52 36.58
#